data_AF-A0AAD7EZ52-F1
#
_entry.id   AF-A0AAD7EZ52-F1
#
_cell.length_a   1.000
_cell.length_b   1.000
_cell.length_c   1.000
_cell.angle_alpha   90.00
_cell.angle_beta   90.00
_cell.angle_gamma   90.00
#
_symmetry.space_group_name_H-M   'P 1'
#
loop_
_entity.id
_entity.type
_entity.pdbx_description
1 polymer ?
#
loop_
_entity_poly.entity_id
_entity_poly.type
_entity_poly.pdbx_seq_one_letter_code
_entity_poly.pdbx_strand_id
1 'polypeptide(L)'
;WPKWMRDGTKLLQGCPEGGSEWKVTVAAWTALEETYGLKSSSANLPSLGKVRPEEVHQWLKNSRSTTKKVIVKSQEKLVKDWWNWWSALAPAWREKDGTGMLKIGEENGEWGDLIHPGANSLLMVLLPLVWWREGYPGNAASENWLAAVRDVSWVLEGLLSAAKAKYVRSCSPML
;
A
#
# COMPACT_ATOMS: atom_id res chain seq x y z
N TRP A 1 18.86 -4.35 1.45
CA TRP A 1 17.57 -4.40 0.72
C TRP A 1 17.75 -4.77 -0.75
N PRO A 2 16.89 -5.62 -1.34
CA PRO A 2 16.80 -5.84 -2.79
C PRO A 2 16.56 -4.55 -3.60
N LYS A 3 16.79 -4.59 -4.92
CA LYS A 3 16.61 -3.41 -5.79
C LYS A 3 15.21 -2.81 -5.68
N TRP A 4 14.17 -3.63 -5.77
CA TRP A 4 12.77 -3.17 -5.70
C TRP A 4 12.45 -2.45 -4.38
N MET A 5 13.07 -2.89 -3.28
CA MET A 5 12.88 -2.31 -1.96
C MET A 5 13.57 -0.94 -1.87
N ARG A 6 14.82 -0.83 -2.32
CA ARG A 6 15.54 0.46 -2.38
C ARG A 6 14.82 1.47 -3.26
N ASP A 7 14.40 1.03 -4.45
CA ASP A 7 13.72 1.88 -5.42
C ASP A 7 12.33 2.29 -4.95
N GLY A 8 11.58 1.34 -4.38
CA GLY A 8 10.27 1.60 -3.76
C GLY A 8 10.37 2.60 -2.63
N THR A 9 11.25 2.37 -1.65
CA THR A 9 11.47 3.31 -0.55
C THR A 9 11.88 4.70 -1.05
N LYS A 10 12.76 4.79 -2.07
CA LYS A 10 13.15 6.07 -2.67
C LYS A 10 11.95 6.81 -3.27
N LEU A 11 11.06 6.11 -3.98
CA LEU A 11 9.85 6.71 -4.54
C LEU A 11 8.90 7.18 -3.43
N LEU A 12 8.67 6.35 -2.41
CA LEU A 12 7.78 6.70 -1.30
C LEU A 12 8.31 7.87 -0.46
N GLN A 13 9.62 7.92 -0.21
CA GLN A 13 10.26 9.04 0.50
C GLN A 13 10.28 10.34 -0.31
N GLY A 14 10.14 10.24 -1.64
CA GLY A 14 9.98 11.40 -2.52
C GLY A 14 8.60 12.05 -2.49
N CYS A 15 7.64 11.50 -1.72
CA CYS A 15 6.29 12.03 -1.62
C CYS A 15 6.29 13.48 -1.09
N PRO A 16 5.76 14.45 -1.86
CA PRO A 16 5.82 15.86 -1.49
C PRO A 16 4.90 16.12 -0.29
N GLU A 17 5.42 16.77 0.75
CA GLU A 17 4.63 17.17 1.93
C GLU A 17 3.79 16.02 2.54
N GLY A 18 4.33 14.79 2.56
CA GLY A 18 3.59 13.63 3.07
C GLY A 18 3.26 13.67 4.57
N GLY A 19 3.90 14.56 5.33
CA GLY A 19 3.66 14.70 6.78
C GLY A 19 4.19 13.52 7.60
N SER A 20 3.84 13.51 8.89
CA SER A 20 4.19 12.46 9.85
C SER A 20 3.55 11.12 9.51
N GLU A 21 2.26 11.14 9.17
CA GLU A 21 1.45 9.96 8.94
C GLU A 21 1.99 9.14 7.76
N TRP A 22 2.40 9.81 6.68
CA TRP A 22 3.04 9.13 5.56
C TRP A 22 4.37 8.49 5.95
N LYS A 23 5.21 9.17 6.74
CA LYS A 23 6.49 8.61 7.19
C LYS A 23 6.28 7.37 8.06
N VAL A 24 5.27 7.40 8.94
CA VAL A 24 4.87 6.23 9.74
C VAL A 24 4.40 5.09 8.83
N THR A 25 3.56 5.39 7.83
CA THR A 25 3.06 4.41 6.86
C THR A 25 4.21 3.75 6.10
N VAL A 26 5.17 4.53 5.59
CA VAL A 26 6.34 4.02 4.88
C VAL A 26 7.21 3.18 5.81
N ALA A 27 7.42 3.59 7.06
CA ALA A 27 8.16 2.81 8.04
C ALA A 27 7.48 1.46 8.33
N ALA A 28 6.16 1.45 8.53
CA ALA A 28 5.39 0.22 8.73
C ALA A 28 5.52 -0.74 7.55
N TRP A 29 5.42 -0.24 6.31
CA TRP A 29 5.66 -1.05 5.12
C TRP A 29 7.08 -1.62 5.07
N THR A 30 8.10 -0.81 5.37
CA THR A 30 9.48 -1.32 5.38
C THR A 30 9.69 -2.44 6.41
N ALA A 31 9.17 -2.26 7.62
CA ALA A 31 9.26 -3.27 8.68
C ALA A 31 8.49 -4.55 8.33
N LEU A 32 7.35 -4.42 7.64
CA LEU A 32 6.57 -5.57 7.18
C LEU A 32 7.35 -6.41 6.17
N GLU A 33 7.90 -5.79 5.13
CA GLU A 33 8.69 -6.49 4.12
C GLU A 33 9.95 -7.13 4.72
N GLU A 34 10.60 -6.47 5.68
CA GLU A 34 11.71 -7.04 6.44
C GLU A 34 11.29 -8.26 7.27
N THR A 35 10.12 -8.21 7.91
CA THR A 35 9.55 -9.34 8.66
C THR A 35 9.23 -10.52 7.73
N TYR A 36 8.84 -10.25 6.48
CA TYR A 36 8.68 -11.27 5.45
C TYR A 36 10.00 -11.77 4.84
N GLY A 37 11.15 -11.30 5.34
CA GLY A 37 12.48 -11.70 4.88
C GLY A 37 12.82 -11.15 3.50
N LEU A 38 12.17 -10.06 3.07
CA LEU A 38 12.38 -9.39 1.77
C LEU A 38 12.19 -10.34 0.57
N LYS A 39 11.38 -11.39 0.76
CA LYS A 39 11.04 -12.36 -0.30
C LYS A 39 10.20 -11.64 -1.34
N SER A 40 10.53 -11.86 -2.62
CA SER A 40 9.65 -11.44 -3.71
C SER A 40 8.96 -12.66 -4.28
N SER A 41 7.63 -12.69 -4.19
CA SER A 41 6.85 -13.61 -4.99
C SER A 41 6.90 -13.17 -6.46
N SER A 42 6.95 -14.14 -7.38
CA SER A 42 6.69 -13.91 -8.81
C SER A 42 5.19 -13.75 -9.09
N ALA A 43 4.33 -14.17 -8.16
CA ALA A 43 2.90 -13.93 -8.25
C ALA A 43 2.59 -12.44 -8.05
N ASN A 44 1.51 -12.01 -8.66
CA ASN A 44 0.88 -10.73 -8.37
C ASN A 44 -0.16 -10.97 -7.27
N LEU A 45 -0.50 -9.96 -6.47
CA LEU A 45 -1.75 -9.94 -5.69
C LEU A 45 -2.90 -10.47 -6.57
N PRO A 46 -3.67 -11.47 -6.13
CA PRO A 46 -4.62 -12.22 -6.97
C PRO A 46 -5.64 -11.36 -7.75
N SER A 47 -5.93 -10.16 -7.24
CA SER A 47 -6.90 -9.19 -7.78
C SER A 47 -6.28 -8.03 -8.60
N LEU A 48 -4.97 -8.03 -8.84
CA LEU A 48 -4.25 -6.93 -9.51
C LEU A 48 -4.58 -6.72 -11.00
N GLY A 49 -5.28 -7.66 -11.64
CA GLY A 49 -5.40 -7.69 -13.10
C GLY A 49 -6.41 -6.72 -13.71
N LYS A 50 -7.51 -6.38 -13.01
CA LYS A 50 -8.69 -5.77 -13.68
C LYS A 50 -9.11 -4.39 -13.22
N VAL A 51 -8.73 -3.94 -12.02
CA VAL A 51 -9.32 -2.72 -11.39
C VAL A 51 -8.27 -1.71 -10.93
N ARG A 52 -6.97 -1.98 -11.10
CA ARG A 52 -5.91 -1.05 -10.64
C ARG A 52 -5.94 0.28 -11.41
N PRO A 53 -5.50 1.39 -10.79
CA PRO A 53 -5.30 2.66 -11.49
C PRO A 53 -4.36 2.51 -12.70
N GLU A 54 -4.65 3.23 -13.77
CA GLU A 54 -3.88 3.21 -15.02
C GLU A 54 -2.42 3.62 -14.78
N GLU A 55 -2.18 4.50 -13.82
CA GLU A 55 -0.87 4.97 -13.39
C GLU A 55 0.02 3.80 -12.92
N VAL A 56 -0.57 2.83 -12.20
CA VAL A 56 0.14 1.60 -11.78
C VAL A 56 0.46 0.74 -12.99
N HIS A 57 -0.46 0.64 -13.95
CA HIS A 57 -0.21 -0.07 -15.21
C HIS A 57 0.95 0.56 -15.98
N GLN A 58 0.97 1.89 -16.12
CA GLN A 58 2.06 2.62 -16.77
C GLN A 58 3.41 2.37 -16.07
N TRP A 59 3.45 2.43 -14.74
CA TRP A 59 4.68 2.20 -13.98
C TRP A 59 5.24 0.79 -14.17
N LEU A 60 4.36 -0.22 -14.17
CA LEU A 60 4.75 -1.61 -14.46
C LEU A 60 5.27 -1.78 -15.88
N LYS A 61 4.60 -1.18 -16.88
CA LYS A 61 5.05 -1.18 -18.29
C LYS A 61 6.41 -0.50 -18.45
N ASN A 62 6.71 0.47 -17.60
CA ASN A 62 8.00 1.15 -17.52
C ASN A 62 9.06 0.38 -16.71
N SER A 63 8.87 -0.93 -16.50
CA SER A 63 9.77 -1.79 -15.74
C SER A 63 10.03 -1.30 -14.32
N ARG A 64 9.01 -0.68 -13.68
CA ARG A 64 9.10 -0.13 -12.33
C ARG A 64 10.22 0.91 -12.17
N SER A 65 10.46 1.69 -13.23
CA SER A 65 11.50 2.71 -13.23
C SER A 65 11.22 3.79 -12.18
N THR A 66 12.30 4.24 -11.51
CA THR A 66 12.28 5.36 -10.58
C THR A 66 12.52 6.71 -11.25
N THR A 67 12.86 6.71 -12.54
CA THR A 67 13.23 7.92 -13.30
C THR A 67 12.22 8.26 -14.39
N LYS A 68 11.50 7.26 -14.91
CA LYS A 68 10.41 7.48 -15.87
C LYS A 68 9.19 8.01 -15.14
N LYS A 69 8.76 9.22 -15.49
CA LYS A 69 7.57 9.84 -14.92
C LYS A 69 6.30 9.09 -15.34
N VAL A 70 5.41 8.87 -14.38
CA VAL A 70 4.05 8.38 -14.64
C VAL A 70 3.16 9.58 -14.96
N ILE A 71 2.34 9.45 -16.01
CA ILE A 71 1.47 10.53 -16.46
C ILE A 71 0.10 10.36 -15.81
N VAL A 72 -0.21 11.24 -14.86
CA VAL A 72 -1.56 11.35 -14.27
C VAL A 72 -2.39 12.29 -15.13
N LYS A 73 -3.36 11.75 -15.86
CA LYS A 73 -4.21 12.55 -16.77
C LYS A 73 -5.34 13.28 -16.04
N SER A 74 -5.83 12.71 -14.94
CA SER A 74 -6.88 13.29 -14.12
C SER A 74 -6.67 12.84 -12.68
N GLN A 75 -6.45 13.80 -11.78
CA GLN A 75 -6.32 13.54 -10.36
C GLN A 75 -7.61 12.94 -9.79
N GLU A 76 -8.78 13.48 -10.17
CA GLU A 76 -10.09 12.98 -9.76
C GLU A 76 -10.28 11.50 -10.13
N LYS A 77 -9.88 11.12 -11.36
CA LYS A 77 -9.95 9.73 -11.81
C LYS A 77 -9.01 8.83 -11.02
N LEU A 78 -7.77 9.26 -10.79
CA LEU A 78 -6.80 8.53 -9.97
C LEU A 78 -7.35 8.26 -8.57
N VAL A 79 -7.91 9.27 -7.91
CA VAL A 79 -8.51 9.15 -6.57
C VAL A 79 -9.64 8.13 -6.56
N LYS A 80 -10.58 8.25 -7.51
CA LYS A 80 -11.72 7.34 -7.62
C LYS A 80 -11.28 5.90 -7.87
N ASP A 81 -10.38 5.70 -8.83
CA ASP A 81 -9.90 4.37 -9.19
C ASP A 81 -9.09 3.75 -8.05
N TRP A 82 -8.33 4.56 -7.31
CA TRP A 82 -7.59 4.09 -6.14
C TRP A 82 -8.53 3.56 -5.06
N TRP A 83 -9.57 4.31 -4.69
CA TRP A 83 -10.54 3.85 -3.68
C TRP A 83 -11.32 2.61 -4.12
N ASN A 84 -11.73 2.55 -5.39
CA ASN A 84 -12.38 1.37 -5.95
C ASN A 84 -11.47 0.14 -5.89
N TRP A 85 -10.21 0.32 -6.28
CA TRP A 85 -9.22 -0.74 -6.27
C TRP A 85 -8.87 -1.20 -4.86
N TRP A 86 -8.64 -0.27 -3.94
CA TRP A 86 -8.36 -0.55 -2.53
C TRP A 86 -9.51 -1.27 -1.85
N SER A 87 -10.74 -0.82 -2.10
CA SER A 87 -11.96 -1.49 -1.62
C SER A 87 -12.15 -2.90 -2.16
N ALA A 88 -11.66 -3.21 -3.35
CA ALA A 88 -11.71 -4.54 -3.93
C ALA A 88 -10.60 -5.47 -3.41
N LEU A 89 -9.49 -4.91 -2.91
CA LEU A 89 -8.41 -5.63 -2.25
C LEU A 89 -8.72 -5.94 -0.78
N ALA A 90 -9.55 -5.11 -0.15
CA ALA A 90 -9.94 -5.28 1.24
C ALA A 90 -10.60 -6.66 1.48
N PRO A 91 -10.24 -7.34 2.58
CA PRO A 91 -10.93 -8.55 2.99
C PRO A 91 -12.43 -8.34 3.16
N ALA A 92 -13.23 -9.37 2.89
CA ALA A 92 -14.70 -9.29 2.93
C ALA A 92 -15.27 -8.90 4.31
N TRP A 93 -14.51 -9.11 5.39
CA TRP A 93 -14.89 -8.71 6.74
C TRP A 93 -14.72 -7.21 7.01
N ARG A 94 -14.05 -6.45 6.13
CA ARG A 94 -13.89 -5.01 6.29
C ARG A 94 -15.20 -4.28 5.99
N GLU A 95 -15.68 -3.55 6.98
CA GLU A 95 -16.87 -2.72 6.83
C GLU A 95 -16.60 -1.49 5.95
N LYS A 96 -17.66 -1.05 5.28
CA LYS A 96 -17.73 0.25 4.61
C LYS A 96 -18.65 1.19 5.39
N ASP A 97 -18.36 2.48 5.36
CA ASP A 97 -19.21 3.52 5.91
C ASP A 97 -20.41 3.83 5.00
N GLY A 98 -21.25 4.78 5.43
CA GLY A 98 -22.43 5.21 4.68
C GLY A 98 -22.11 5.84 3.31
N THR A 99 -20.84 6.14 3.03
CA THR A 99 -20.35 6.66 1.76
C THR A 99 -19.71 5.56 0.87
N GLY A 100 -19.66 4.33 1.37
CA GLY A 100 -19.03 3.20 0.68
C GLY A 100 -17.52 3.11 0.87
N MET A 101 -16.95 3.94 1.76
CA MET A 101 -15.51 3.99 2.03
C MET A 101 -15.15 3.00 3.14
N LEU A 102 -13.97 2.39 3.06
CA LEU A 102 -13.53 1.44 4.08
C LEU A 102 -13.40 2.13 5.44
N LYS A 103 -13.90 1.46 6.48
CA LYS A 103 -13.70 1.90 7.86
C LYS A 103 -12.41 1.32 8.42
N ILE A 104 -11.73 2.13 9.21
CA ILE A 104 -10.78 1.66 10.22
C ILE A 104 -11.61 1.09 11.38
N GLY A 105 -11.36 -0.14 11.77
CA GLY A 105 -12.20 -0.85 12.74
C GLY A 105 -11.48 -2.03 13.38
N GLU A 106 -12.24 -3.01 13.84
CA GLU A 106 -11.70 -4.21 14.47
C GLU A 106 -11.21 -5.21 13.41
N GLU A 107 -10.08 -5.86 13.70
CA GLU A 107 -9.54 -6.95 12.87
C GLU A 107 -10.37 -8.23 13.08
N ASN A 108 -11.42 -8.37 12.27
CA ASN A 108 -12.42 -9.43 12.42
C ASN A 108 -12.17 -10.67 11.55
N GLY A 109 -10.95 -10.84 11.04
CA GLY A 109 -10.60 -12.00 10.22
C GLY A 109 -9.17 -11.98 9.70
N GLU A 110 -8.85 -12.95 8.84
CA GLU A 110 -7.54 -12.99 8.20
C GLU A 110 -7.41 -11.92 7.12
N TRP A 111 -6.22 -11.33 7.01
CA TRP A 111 -5.90 -10.34 5.98
C TRP A 111 -5.88 -10.90 4.54
N GLY A 112 -5.91 -12.23 4.39
CA GLY A 112 -6.11 -12.91 3.11
C GLY A 112 -5.13 -12.47 2.02
N ASP A 113 -5.67 -12.04 0.89
CA ASP A 113 -4.91 -11.61 -0.30
C ASP A 113 -3.92 -10.47 -0.01
N LEU A 114 -4.12 -9.67 1.05
CA LEU A 114 -3.18 -8.61 1.43
C LEU A 114 -1.86 -9.14 2.02
N ILE A 115 -1.80 -10.42 2.40
CA ILE A 115 -0.56 -11.10 2.82
C ILE A 115 0.23 -11.48 1.57
N HIS A 116 0.89 -10.49 0.97
CA HIS A 116 1.65 -10.70 -0.26
C HIS A 116 2.99 -9.95 -0.22
N PRO A 117 4.11 -10.62 0.11
CA PRO A 117 5.41 -9.96 0.18
C PRO A 117 5.99 -9.61 -1.20
N GLY A 118 6.85 -8.59 -1.24
CA GLY A 118 7.75 -8.32 -2.37
C GLY A 118 7.34 -7.21 -3.34
N ALA A 119 7.91 -7.22 -4.55
CA ALA A 119 7.76 -6.13 -5.52
C ALA A 119 6.34 -5.94 -6.09
N ASN A 120 5.45 -6.91 -5.85
CA ASN A 120 4.03 -6.88 -6.25
C ASN A 120 3.09 -6.77 -5.04
N SER A 121 3.60 -6.26 -3.91
CA SER A 121 2.88 -6.12 -2.65
C SER A 121 2.10 -4.80 -2.54
N LEU A 122 1.77 -4.43 -1.30
CA LEU A 122 1.27 -3.12 -0.90
C LEU A 122 2.13 -1.93 -1.36
N LEU A 123 3.38 -2.13 -1.80
CA LEU A 123 4.11 -1.11 -2.54
C LEU A 123 3.29 -0.56 -3.72
N MET A 124 2.56 -1.42 -4.43
CA MET A 124 1.72 -1.02 -5.56
C MET A 124 0.52 -0.16 -5.15
N VAL A 125 0.06 -0.28 -3.89
CA VAL A 125 -1.04 0.51 -3.33
C VAL A 125 -0.53 1.88 -2.88
N LEU A 126 0.69 1.92 -2.34
CA LEU A 126 1.33 3.14 -1.83
C LEU A 126 1.76 4.10 -2.96
N LEU A 127 2.26 3.59 -4.08
CA LEU A 127 2.76 4.45 -5.18
C LEU A 127 1.71 5.43 -5.75
N PRO A 128 0.47 5.02 -6.03
CA PRO A 128 -0.60 5.95 -6.40
C PRO A 128 -0.84 7.08 -5.40
N LEU A 129 -0.63 6.87 -4.10
CA LEU A 129 -0.79 7.92 -3.10
C LEU A 129 0.29 9.00 -3.23
N VAL A 130 1.49 8.62 -3.69
CA VAL A 130 2.55 9.58 -4.06
C VAL A 130 2.11 10.41 -5.25
N TRP A 131 1.67 9.78 -6.33
CA TRP A 131 1.24 10.50 -7.54
C TRP A 131 -0.01 11.37 -7.34
N TRP A 132 -0.92 10.92 -6.46
CA TRP A 132 -2.03 11.73 -6.00
C TRP A 132 -1.51 12.97 -5.28
N ARG A 133 -0.58 12.81 -4.33
CA ARG A 133 -0.01 13.95 -3.58
C ARG A 133 0.74 14.93 -4.48
N GLU A 134 1.50 14.43 -5.45
CA GLU A 134 2.20 15.23 -6.48
C GLU A 134 1.26 16.12 -7.32
N GLY A 135 -0.03 15.77 -7.43
CA GLY A 135 -1.03 16.57 -8.12
C GLY A 135 -1.44 17.87 -7.44
N TYR A 136 -1.12 18.00 -6.15
CA TYR A 136 -1.56 19.12 -5.31
C TYR A 136 -0.41 19.68 -4.43
N PRO A 137 0.74 20.07 -5.01
CA PRO A 137 1.89 20.56 -4.26
C PRO A 137 1.58 21.92 -3.60
N GLY A 138 2.13 22.19 -2.41
CA GLY A 138 1.95 23.44 -1.68
C GLY A 138 0.59 23.60 -0.97
N ASN A 139 -0.37 22.69 -1.22
CA ASN A 139 -1.66 22.67 -0.53
C ASN A 139 -1.58 21.75 0.68
N ALA A 140 -2.29 22.06 1.76
CA ALA A 140 -2.48 21.10 2.85
C ALA A 140 -3.02 19.77 2.30
N ALA A 141 -2.54 18.65 2.85
CA ALA A 141 -3.02 17.34 2.46
C ALA A 141 -4.54 17.27 2.65
N SER A 142 -5.28 16.95 1.60
CA SER A 142 -6.73 16.82 1.69
C SER A 142 -7.11 15.73 2.69
N GLU A 143 -8.22 15.89 3.41
CA GLU A 143 -8.74 14.85 4.31
C GLU A 143 -8.94 13.50 3.59
N ASN A 144 -9.28 13.51 2.31
CA ASN A 144 -9.44 12.29 1.53
C ASN A 144 -8.11 11.54 1.34
N TRP A 145 -7.02 12.27 1.05
CA TRP A 145 -5.68 11.68 0.97
C TRP A 145 -5.21 11.18 2.34
N LEU A 146 -5.44 11.95 3.40
CA LEU A 146 -5.10 11.54 4.77
C LEU A 146 -5.89 10.30 5.20
N ALA A 147 -7.18 10.20 4.85
CA ALA A 147 -8.00 9.03 5.11
C ALA A 147 -7.43 7.79 4.41
N ALA A 148 -7.01 7.91 3.15
CA ALA A 148 -6.36 6.83 2.41
C ALA A 148 -5.05 6.38 3.07
N VAL A 149 -4.20 7.33 3.48
CA VAL A 149 -2.93 7.04 4.16
C VAL A 149 -3.17 6.36 5.51
N ARG A 150 -4.11 6.87 6.32
CA ARG A 150 -4.46 6.29 7.62
C ARG A 150 -5.00 4.86 7.47
N ASP A 151 -5.84 4.62 6.47
CA ASP A 151 -6.39 3.29 6.21
C ASP A 151 -5.29 2.29 5.83
N VAL A 152 -4.38 2.68 4.94
CA VAL A 152 -3.24 1.82 4.55
C VAL A 152 -2.27 1.61 5.71
N SER A 153 -1.99 2.65 6.52
CA SER A 153 -1.15 2.51 7.73
C SER A 153 -1.72 1.48 8.69
N TRP A 154 -3.02 1.56 8.96
CA TRP A 154 -3.71 0.62 9.83
C TRP A 154 -3.61 -0.83 9.31
N VAL A 155 -3.82 -1.04 8.01
CA VAL A 155 -3.63 -2.38 7.41
C VAL A 155 -2.19 -2.87 7.52
N LEU A 156 -1.20 -2.01 7.28
CA LEU A 156 0.21 -2.37 7.39
C LEU A 156 0.58 -2.76 8.83
N GLU A 157 0.07 -2.04 9.82
CA GLU A 157 0.29 -2.30 11.23
C GLU A 157 -0.34 -3.63 11.67
N GLY A 158 -1.57 -3.92 11.21
CA GLY A 158 -2.23 -5.21 11.46
C GLY A 158 -1.50 -6.38 10.81
N LEU A 159 -1.10 -6.24 9.55
CA LEU A 159 -0.27 -7.24 8.85
C LEU A 159 1.07 -7.49 9.55
N LEU A 160 1.73 -6.42 10.02
CA LEU A 160 3.01 -6.52 10.74
C LEU A 160 2.84 -7.25 12.07
N SER A 161 1.77 -6.93 12.80
CA SER A 161 1.43 -7.58 14.06
C SER A 161 1.16 -9.07 13.85
N ALA A 162 0.37 -9.43 12.84
CA ALA A 162 0.10 -10.81 12.46
C ALA A 162 1.38 -11.57 12.02
N ALA A 163 2.26 -10.92 11.25
CA ALA A 163 3.51 -11.51 10.78
C ALA A 163 4.48 -11.80 11.96
N LYS A 164 4.63 -10.85 12.88
CA LYS A 164 5.45 -11.03 14.09
C LYS A 164 4.90 -12.14 14.99
N ALA A 165 3.59 -12.20 15.19
CA ALA A 165 2.97 -13.25 15.99
C ALA A 165 3.24 -14.66 15.42
N LYS A 166 3.17 -14.82 14.08
CA LYS A 166 3.52 -16.08 13.40
C LYS A 166 5.01 -16.43 13.59
N TYR A 167 5.90 -15.44 13.49
CA TYR A 167 7.33 -15.65 13.71
C TYR A 167 7.63 -16.14 15.14
N VAL A 168 7.06 -15.48 16.15
CA VAL A 168 7.23 -15.90 17.56
C VAL A 168 6.76 -17.35 17.79
N ARG A 169 5.59 -17.71 17.27
CA ARG A 169 5.07 -19.10 17.37
C ARG A 169 5.99 -20.13 16.71
N SER A 170 6.69 -19.77 15.64
CA SER A 170 7.63 -20.67 14.97
C SER A 170 8.98 -20.83 15.69
N CYS A 171 9.34 -19.88 16.57
CA CYS A 171 10.60 -19.89 17.32
C CYS A 171 10.46 -20.49 18.73
N SER A 172 9.24 -20.65 19.26
CA SER A 172 9.01 -21.40 20.49
C SER A 172 8.99 -22.90 20.20
N PRO A 173 9.94 -23.70 20.72
CA PRO A 173 9.81 -25.16 20.67
C PRO A 173 8.55 -25.53 21.45
N MET A 174 7.77 -26.50 20.94
CA MET A 174 6.71 -27.13 21.73
C MET A 174 7.33 -27.63 23.05
N LEU A 175 6.94 -27.00 24.16
CA LEU A 175 7.12 -27.53 25.50
C LEU A 175 6.12 -28.66 25.73
#